data_AF-A0A0L0HDW3-F1
#
_entry.id   AF-A0A0L0HDW3-F1
#
_cell.length_a   1.000
_cell.length_b   1.000
_cell.length_c   1.000
_cell.angle_alpha   90.00
_cell.angle_beta   90.00
_cell.angle_gamma   90.00
#
_symmetry.space_group_name_H-M   'P 1'
#
loop_
_entity.id
_entity.type
_entity.pdbx_description
1 polymer ?
#
loop_
_entity_poly.entity_id
_entity_poly.type
_entity_poly.pdbx_seq_one_letter_code
_entity_poly.pdbx_strand_id
1 'polypeptide(L)'
;MDTADTLQPATGGTNSFPSEANVIAPAKRKVKIPPITAPPSTHSEINTYDWRYDPDMSFDDNYIDLACLVARNSLSQKGHMGAVLIEPPSTLNTASNILLLATNVPVYPPPPSKNMKASAEIHAEANAVSSCARQGIKTSGAWAYITFPPCKECFMLLVYAGIKRIVFRRKVVAEGMWDVAKAWGVELVERRDMEQDANGAERCREWVRMWEEKRGEPDGIDAAAAIPSKRKIESVDNSQVMPINVTNGAA
;
A
#
# COMPACT_ATOMS: atom_id res chain seq x y z
N MET A 1 -44.35 4.34 61.00
CA MET A 1 -43.71 3.16 60.37
C MET A 1 -44.57 2.80 59.18
N ASP A 2 -43.91 2.67 58.03
CA ASP A 2 -44.41 2.25 56.71
C ASP A 2 -45.61 2.96 56.10
N THR A 3 -45.37 3.62 54.97
CA THR A 3 -46.10 3.30 53.73
C THR A 3 -45.20 3.56 52.53
N ALA A 4 -45.04 2.51 51.71
CA ALA A 4 -44.26 2.45 50.49
C ALA A 4 -44.74 3.46 49.43
N ASP A 5 -43.78 4.17 48.83
CA ASP A 5 -44.01 5.04 47.68
C ASP A 5 -44.01 4.19 46.41
N THR A 6 -45.21 3.92 45.89
CA THR A 6 -45.41 3.14 44.67
C THR A 6 -45.43 4.12 43.49
N LEU A 7 -44.34 4.18 42.72
CA LEU A 7 -44.25 4.93 41.48
C LEU A 7 -45.35 4.51 40.49
N GLN A 8 -46.19 5.48 40.10
CA GLN A 8 -47.08 5.34 38.95
C GLN A 8 -46.29 5.45 37.64
N PRO A 9 -46.67 4.71 36.57
CA PRO A 9 -46.02 4.81 35.27
C PRO A 9 -46.40 6.11 34.56
N ALA A 10 -45.39 6.86 34.12
CA ALA A 10 -45.56 8.08 33.34
C ALA A 10 -46.23 7.75 31.99
N THR A 11 -47.37 8.40 31.75
CA THR A 11 -48.16 8.34 30.51
C THR A 11 -47.37 8.90 29.32
N GLY A 12 -47.47 8.22 28.17
CA GLY A 12 -46.72 8.49 26.95
C GLY A 12 -46.88 9.91 26.39
N GLY A 13 -45.74 10.58 26.25
CA GLY A 13 -45.61 11.75 25.39
C GLY A 13 -45.27 11.31 23.97
N THR A 14 -46.17 11.59 23.02
CA THR A 14 -45.89 11.47 21.59
C THR A 14 -44.94 12.60 21.19
N ASN A 15 -43.64 12.33 21.07
CA ASN A 15 -42.71 13.24 20.42
C ASN A 15 -43.02 13.26 18.92
N SER A 16 -43.83 14.22 18.48
CA SER A 16 -44.00 14.55 17.07
C SER A 16 -42.72 15.21 16.55
N PHE A 17 -42.01 14.51 15.66
CA PHE A 17 -40.93 15.11 14.89
C PHE A 17 -41.50 16.22 13.99
N PRO A 18 -40.85 17.39 13.88
CA PRO A 18 -41.30 18.44 12.98
C PRO A 18 -41.28 17.94 11.53
N SER A 19 -42.34 18.24 10.79
CA SER A 19 -42.53 17.83 9.40
C SER A 19 -41.41 18.35 8.50
N GLU A 20 -40.99 17.50 7.55
CA GLU A 20 -39.91 17.72 6.61
C GLU A 20 -40.03 19.08 5.89
N ALA A 21 -39.28 20.06 6.37
CA ALA A 21 -38.97 21.25 5.60
C ALA A 21 -38.18 20.80 4.36
N ASN A 22 -38.64 21.27 3.21
CA ASN A 22 -38.19 20.90 1.87
C ASN A 22 -36.73 21.32 1.64
N VAL A 23 -35.78 20.52 2.13
CA VAL A 23 -34.35 20.65 1.82
C VAL A 23 -34.16 20.13 0.41
N ILE A 24 -34.10 21.03 -0.57
CA ILE A 24 -33.71 20.69 -1.94
C ILE A 24 -32.28 20.15 -1.85
N ALA A 25 -32.14 18.82 -1.86
CA ALA A 25 -30.85 18.16 -1.86
C ALA A 25 -30.07 18.64 -3.10
N PRO A 26 -28.81 19.08 -2.96
CA PRO A 26 -28.01 19.50 -4.10
C PRO A 26 -27.95 18.33 -5.10
N ALA A 27 -28.22 18.62 -6.37
CA ALA A 27 -28.23 17.62 -7.43
C ALA A 27 -26.93 16.80 -7.36
N LYS A 28 -27.07 15.50 -7.03
CA LYS A 28 -25.93 14.59 -6.91
C LYS A 28 -25.25 14.51 -8.28
N ARG A 29 -24.16 15.27 -8.46
CA ARG A 29 -23.32 15.18 -9.65
C ARG A 29 -22.87 13.73 -9.75
N LYS A 30 -23.37 12.99 -10.75
CA LYS A 30 -22.95 11.61 -11.02
C LYS A 30 -21.49 11.65 -11.44
N VAL A 31 -20.58 11.54 -10.47
CA VAL A 31 -19.16 11.34 -10.75
C VAL A 31 -19.06 9.93 -11.31
N LYS A 32 -18.78 9.82 -12.61
CA LYS A 32 -18.52 8.53 -13.24
C LYS A 32 -17.18 8.04 -12.70
N ILE A 33 -17.22 7.17 -11.69
CA ILE A 33 -16.02 6.53 -11.14
C ILE A 33 -15.50 5.61 -12.24
N PRO A 34 -14.28 5.83 -12.77
CA PRO A 34 -13.68 4.89 -13.72
C PRO A 34 -13.59 3.51 -13.07
N PRO A 35 -13.66 2.41 -13.83
CA PRO A 35 -13.52 1.07 -13.27
C PRO A 35 -12.21 1.02 -12.49
N ILE A 36 -12.31 0.77 -11.18
CA ILE A 36 -11.17 0.53 -10.32
C ILE A 36 -10.66 -0.85 -10.72
N THR A 37 -9.62 -0.89 -11.56
CA THR A 37 -8.86 -2.12 -11.75
C THR A 37 -8.31 -2.52 -10.39
N ALA A 38 -8.60 -3.74 -9.93
CA ALA A 38 -8.06 -4.23 -8.67
C ALA A 38 -6.54 -3.98 -8.66
N PRO A 39 -6.00 -3.33 -7.61
CA PRO A 39 -4.56 -3.10 -7.55
C PRO A 39 -3.83 -4.45 -7.59
N PRO A 40 -2.63 -4.52 -8.20
CA PRO A 40 -1.85 -5.74 -8.31
C PRO A 40 -1.75 -6.38 -6.93
N SER A 41 -2.17 -7.64 -6.90
CA SER A 41 -2.76 -8.24 -5.69
C SER A 41 -1.89 -9.37 -5.13
N THR A 42 -0.82 -9.70 -5.86
CA THR A 42 0.07 -10.85 -5.63
C THR A 42 1.54 -10.43 -5.79
N HIS A 43 2.47 -11.13 -5.12
CA HIS A 43 3.92 -10.82 -5.18
C HIS A 43 4.55 -11.15 -6.51
N SER A 44 3.93 -12.04 -7.27
CA SER A 44 4.37 -12.43 -8.61
C SER A 44 4.29 -11.29 -9.62
N GLU A 45 3.51 -10.24 -9.36
CA GLU A 45 3.36 -9.09 -10.26
C GLU A 45 4.38 -7.98 -9.98
N ILE A 46 5.12 -8.06 -8.86
CA ILE A 46 6.11 -7.06 -8.49
C ILE A 46 7.47 -7.44 -9.06
N ASN A 47 8.03 -6.56 -9.90
CA ASN A 47 9.37 -6.77 -10.42
C ASN A 47 10.40 -6.53 -9.32
N THR A 48 11.10 -7.59 -8.93
CA THR A 48 12.22 -7.56 -7.98
C THR A 48 13.57 -7.34 -8.68
N TYR A 49 13.59 -7.19 -10.00
CA TYR A 49 14.78 -7.02 -10.83
C TYR A 49 15.78 -8.18 -10.70
N ASP A 50 15.28 -9.41 -10.59
CA ASP A 50 16.08 -10.62 -10.32
C ASP A 50 16.92 -10.53 -9.04
N TRP A 51 16.42 -9.81 -8.02
CA TRP A 51 17.05 -9.73 -6.70
C TRP A 51 17.40 -11.11 -6.15
N ARG A 52 18.61 -11.23 -5.59
CA ARG A 52 19.10 -12.43 -4.90
C ARG A 52 19.67 -12.03 -3.55
N TYR A 53 19.45 -12.91 -2.56
CA TYR A 53 20.06 -12.75 -1.25
C TYR A 53 21.57 -12.90 -1.36
N ASP A 54 22.30 -11.91 -0.84
CA ASP A 54 23.75 -11.90 -0.75
C ASP A 54 24.18 -12.24 0.69
N PRO A 55 24.83 -13.41 0.91
CA PRO A 55 25.27 -13.82 2.25
C PRO A 55 26.41 -12.96 2.81
N ASP A 56 27.12 -12.19 1.98
CA ASP A 56 28.20 -11.30 2.41
C ASP A 56 27.64 -9.95 2.90
N MET A 57 26.40 -9.63 2.55
CA MET A 57 25.66 -8.48 3.06
C MET A 57 24.95 -8.79 4.38
N SER A 58 24.72 -7.76 5.18
CA SER A 58 23.91 -7.94 6.40
C SER A 58 22.49 -8.38 6.06
N PHE A 59 21.91 -9.21 6.92
CA PHE A 59 20.55 -9.74 6.73
C PHE A 59 19.52 -8.62 6.53
N ASP A 60 19.60 -7.56 7.34
CA ASP A 60 18.67 -6.44 7.24
C ASP A 60 18.85 -5.63 5.96
N ASP A 61 20.09 -5.43 5.50
CA ASP A 61 20.36 -4.65 4.28
C ASP A 61 19.86 -5.35 3.02
N ASN A 62 19.95 -6.68 2.97
CA ASN A 62 19.39 -7.50 1.91
C ASN A 62 17.90 -7.19 1.68
N TYR A 63 17.10 -7.27 2.74
CA TYR A 63 15.66 -7.08 2.65
C TYR A 63 15.24 -5.61 2.57
N ILE A 64 16.04 -4.70 3.13
CA ILE A 64 15.86 -3.27 2.91
C ILE A 64 16.09 -2.89 1.44
N ASP A 65 17.12 -3.42 0.80
CA ASP A 65 17.39 -3.17 -0.62
C ASP A 65 16.29 -3.79 -1.48
N LEU A 66 15.81 -4.99 -1.15
CA LEU A 66 14.62 -5.56 -1.77
C LEU A 66 13.39 -4.64 -1.63
N ALA A 67 13.13 -4.08 -0.45
CA ALA A 67 12.02 -3.13 -0.25
C ALA A 67 12.17 -1.87 -1.13
N CYS A 68 13.40 -1.39 -1.33
CA CYS A 68 13.70 -0.29 -2.25
C CYS A 68 13.46 -0.65 -3.71
N LEU A 69 13.83 -1.85 -4.15
CA LEU A 69 13.53 -2.36 -5.50
C LEU A 69 12.03 -2.50 -5.71
N VAL A 70 11.31 -3.08 -4.75
CA VAL A 70 9.85 -3.20 -4.74
C VAL A 70 9.19 -1.84 -4.90
N ALA A 71 9.64 -0.82 -4.14
CA ALA A 71 9.09 0.53 -4.20
C ALA A 71 9.10 1.15 -5.60
N ARG A 72 10.02 0.74 -6.49
CA ARG A 72 10.09 1.24 -7.88
C ARG A 72 8.87 0.87 -8.73
N ASN A 73 8.11 -0.13 -8.31
CA ASN A 73 6.86 -0.54 -8.95
C ASN A 73 5.67 0.36 -8.54
N SER A 74 5.86 1.28 -7.60
CA SER A 74 4.79 2.16 -7.10
C SER A 74 4.31 3.14 -8.17
N LEU A 75 2.98 3.22 -8.33
CA LEU A 75 2.31 4.16 -9.24
C LEU A 75 1.97 5.52 -8.59
N SER A 76 2.31 5.69 -7.30
CA SER A 76 2.04 6.93 -6.57
C SER A 76 2.79 8.13 -7.14
N GLN A 77 2.15 9.29 -7.08
CA GLN A 77 2.75 10.57 -7.46
C GLN A 77 3.29 11.37 -6.25
N LYS A 78 3.02 10.90 -5.02
CA LYS A 78 3.41 11.58 -3.77
C LYS A 78 4.69 11.00 -3.15
N GLY A 79 5.05 9.78 -3.52
CA GLY A 79 6.24 9.10 -3.05
C GLY A 79 6.13 7.60 -3.26
N HIS A 80 7.24 6.97 -3.62
CA HIS A 80 7.29 5.54 -3.90
C HIS A 80 7.65 4.77 -2.62
N MET A 81 6.74 3.93 -2.15
CA MET A 81 6.92 3.13 -0.94
C MET A 81 6.86 1.65 -1.26
N GLY A 82 7.69 0.87 -0.58
CA GLY A 82 7.75 -0.59 -0.68
C GLY A 82 7.76 -1.19 0.71
N ALA A 83 7.09 -2.33 0.84
CA ALA A 83 7.03 -3.14 2.05
C ALA A 83 7.27 -4.61 1.69
N VAL A 84 8.10 -5.27 2.48
CA VAL A 84 8.42 -6.69 2.36
C VAL A 84 8.12 -7.35 3.70
N LEU A 85 7.26 -8.35 3.71
CA LEU A 85 7.02 -9.21 4.86
C LEU A 85 7.73 -10.53 4.65
N ILE A 86 8.49 -10.96 5.65
CA ILE A 86 9.21 -12.23 5.63
C ILE A 86 8.84 -13.06 6.86
N GLU A 87 9.05 -14.37 6.74
CA GLU A 87 9.10 -15.23 7.91
C GLU A 87 10.31 -14.87 8.78
N PRO A 88 10.21 -15.02 10.11
CA PRO A 88 11.37 -14.85 10.98
C PRO A 88 12.46 -15.84 10.57
N PRO A 89 13.73 -15.41 10.48
CA PRO A 89 14.82 -16.27 10.05
C PRO A 89 14.99 -17.44 11.03
N SER A 90 15.15 -18.64 10.48
CA SER A 90 15.60 -19.79 11.27
C SER A 90 17.06 -19.62 11.71
N THR A 91 17.88 -19.01 10.85
CA THR A 91 19.27 -18.61 11.08
C THR A 91 19.56 -17.29 10.36
N LEU A 92 20.30 -16.38 10.99
CA LEU A 92 20.51 -15.01 10.48
C LEU A 92 21.34 -14.93 9.18
N ASN A 93 22.01 -16.01 8.75
CA ASN A 93 22.84 -16.02 7.53
C ASN A 93 22.16 -16.71 6.33
N THR A 94 20.85 -16.92 6.38
CA THR A 94 20.11 -17.61 5.31
C THR A 94 18.90 -16.79 4.91
N ALA A 95 18.65 -16.73 3.59
CA ALA A 95 17.45 -16.13 3.06
C ALA A 95 16.21 -16.73 3.72
N SER A 96 15.41 -15.87 4.34
CA SER A 96 14.08 -16.19 4.85
C SER A 96 13.06 -16.21 3.71
N ASN A 97 12.00 -16.98 3.93
CA ASN A 97 10.87 -17.03 3.03
C ASN A 97 10.18 -15.66 2.95
N ILE A 98 9.95 -15.18 1.74
CA ILE A 98 9.20 -13.94 1.50
C ILE A 98 7.72 -14.29 1.54
N LEU A 99 7.02 -13.76 2.53
CA LEU A 99 5.57 -13.90 2.64
C LEU A 99 4.87 -12.99 1.64
N LEU A 100 5.36 -11.75 1.54
CA LEU A 100 4.65 -10.70 0.86
C LEU A 100 5.57 -9.53 0.44
N LEU A 101 5.31 -8.99 -0.74
CA LEU A 101 5.84 -7.77 -1.34
C LEU A 101 4.68 -6.84 -1.68
N ALA A 102 4.74 -5.57 -1.29
CA ALA A 102 3.70 -4.61 -1.60
C ALA A 102 4.26 -3.22 -1.86
N THR A 103 3.60 -2.46 -2.71
CA THR A 103 3.84 -1.03 -2.89
C THR A 103 2.64 -0.21 -2.42
N ASN A 104 2.81 1.09 -2.26
CA ASN A 104 1.66 1.97 -2.15
C ASN A 104 0.94 2.11 -3.50
N VAL A 105 -0.39 2.21 -3.44
CA VAL A 105 -1.24 2.25 -4.63
C VAL A 105 -2.34 3.30 -4.48
N PRO A 106 -2.58 4.14 -5.50
CA PRO A 106 -3.75 5.01 -5.53
C PRO A 106 -5.04 4.19 -5.64
N VAL A 107 -5.84 4.19 -4.58
CA VAL A 107 -7.15 3.51 -4.57
C VAL A 107 -8.22 4.40 -5.19
N TYR A 108 -8.13 5.71 -4.93
CA TYR A 108 -9.05 6.68 -5.51
C TYR A 108 -8.41 7.37 -6.72
N PRO A 109 -9.09 7.41 -7.87
CA PRO A 109 -8.58 8.11 -9.04
C PRO A 109 -8.39 9.60 -8.73
N PRO A 110 -7.46 10.27 -9.41
CA PRO A 110 -7.35 11.72 -9.28
C PRO A 110 -8.67 12.39 -9.68
N PRO A 111 -9.17 13.37 -8.89
CA PRO A 111 -10.36 14.10 -9.21
C PRO A 111 -10.17 14.88 -10.52
N PRO A 112 -11.26 15.16 -11.25
CA PRO A 112 -11.21 15.85 -12.55
C PRO A 112 -10.75 17.33 -12.47
N SER A 113 -10.40 17.84 -11.29
CA SER A 113 -10.05 19.24 -11.03
C SER A 113 -8.62 19.35 -10.51
N LYS A 114 -7.85 20.30 -11.06
CA LYS A 114 -6.45 20.61 -10.67
C LYS A 114 -6.31 21.08 -9.21
N ASN A 115 -7.39 21.51 -8.55
CA ASN A 115 -7.34 22.15 -7.22
C ASN A 115 -7.86 21.27 -6.08
N MET A 116 -8.20 20.01 -6.33
CA MET A 116 -8.68 19.09 -5.30
C MET A 116 -7.63 18.01 -5.05
N LYS A 117 -7.19 17.84 -3.79
CA LYS A 117 -6.13 16.89 -3.42
C LYS A 117 -6.49 15.49 -3.93
N ALA A 118 -5.79 15.06 -4.97
CA ALA A 118 -5.98 13.78 -5.61
C ALA A 118 -5.44 12.62 -4.77
N SER A 119 -6.19 11.52 -4.77
CA SER A 119 -5.81 10.17 -4.36
C SER A 119 -5.56 9.96 -2.86
N ALA A 120 -6.55 9.35 -2.19
CA ALA A 120 -6.30 8.58 -0.98
C ALA A 120 -5.64 7.26 -1.42
N GLU A 121 -4.38 7.11 -1.04
CA GLU A 121 -3.55 5.96 -1.40
C GLU A 121 -3.56 4.99 -0.24
N ILE A 122 -3.56 3.69 -0.54
CA ILE A 122 -3.18 2.70 0.45
C ILE A 122 -1.66 2.69 0.55
N HIS A 123 -1.14 2.80 1.77
CA HIS A 123 0.29 2.72 2.04
C HIS A 123 0.81 1.30 1.78
N ALA A 124 2.12 1.15 1.57
CA ALA A 124 2.70 -0.16 1.25
C ALA A 124 2.49 -1.17 2.38
N GLU A 125 2.58 -0.73 3.64
CA GLU A 125 2.37 -1.51 4.85
C GLU A 125 0.93 -2.01 4.98
N ALA A 126 -0.04 -1.11 4.74
CA ALA A 126 -1.45 -1.45 4.79
C ALA A 126 -1.84 -2.36 3.61
N ASN A 127 -1.31 -2.07 2.43
CA ASN A 127 -1.46 -2.94 1.27
C ASN A 127 -0.87 -4.32 1.55
N ALA A 128 0.26 -4.37 2.26
CA ALA A 128 0.89 -5.61 2.63
C ALA A 128 -0.03 -6.48 3.51
N VAL A 129 -0.41 -5.96 4.68
CA VAL A 129 -1.27 -6.69 5.62
C VAL A 129 -2.61 -7.09 4.98
N SER A 130 -3.23 -6.19 4.22
CA SER A 130 -4.50 -6.50 3.54
C SER A 130 -4.37 -7.57 2.46
N SER A 131 -3.26 -7.59 1.72
CA SER A 131 -2.99 -8.63 0.71
C SER A 131 -2.68 -9.97 1.36
N CYS A 132 -2.02 -10.01 2.52
CA CYS A 132 -1.88 -11.24 3.31
C CYS A 132 -3.24 -11.78 3.74
N ALA A 133 -4.09 -10.90 4.30
CA ALA A 133 -5.42 -11.27 4.75
C ALA A 133 -6.29 -11.82 3.60
N ARG A 134 -6.25 -11.19 2.42
CA ARG A 134 -6.95 -11.66 1.22
C ARG A 134 -6.47 -13.04 0.76
N GLN A 135 -5.17 -13.31 0.86
CA GLN A 135 -4.55 -14.57 0.40
C GLN A 135 -4.53 -15.66 1.48
N GLY A 136 -4.97 -15.39 2.71
CA GLY A 136 -4.88 -16.34 3.83
C GLY A 136 -3.44 -16.56 4.32
N ILE A 137 -2.54 -15.62 4.07
CA ILE A 137 -1.14 -15.70 4.51
C ILE A 137 -1.04 -15.21 5.96
N LYS A 138 -0.47 -16.04 6.84
CA LYS A 138 -0.28 -15.69 8.25
C LYS A 138 0.81 -14.63 8.41
N THR A 139 0.47 -13.49 9.01
CA THR A 139 1.43 -12.42 9.36
C THR A 139 1.94 -12.50 10.80
N SER A 140 1.29 -13.29 11.66
CA SER A 140 1.68 -13.40 13.07
C SER A 140 3.08 -14.00 13.21
N GLY A 141 3.99 -13.24 13.82
CA GLY A 141 5.41 -13.58 13.99
C GLY A 141 6.33 -13.05 12.89
N ALA A 142 5.76 -12.51 11.79
CA ALA A 142 6.54 -12.05 10.65
C ALA A 142 7.35 -10.77 10.94
N TRP A 143 8.34 -10.52 10.09
CA TRP A 143 9.16 -9.31 10.10
C TRP A 143 8.81 -8.45 8.89
N ALA A 144 8.85 -7.13 9.06
CA ALA A 144 8.51 -6.15 8.03
C ALA A 144 9.72 -5.27 7.70
N TYR A 145 10.06 -5.19 6.43
CA TYR A 145 11.08 -4.27 5.89
C TYR A 145 10.38 -3.22 5.03
N ILE A 146 10.53 -1.96 5.39
CA ILE A 146 9.77 -0.85 4.81
C ILE A 146 10.72 0.27 4.41
N THR A 147 10.49 0.88 3.24
CA THR A 147 11.38 1.95 2.74
C THR A 147 11.30 3.23 3.56
N PHE A 148 10.14 3.52 4.17
CA PHE A 148 9.91 4.67 5.04
C PHE A 148 9.42 4.21 6.41
N PRO A 149 9.61 5.01 7.48
CA PRO A 149 9.05 4.71 8.78
C PRO A 149 7.53 4.69 8.66
N PRO A 150 6.84 3.72 9.26
CA PRO A 150 5.40 3.62 9.12
C PRO A 150 4.72 4.84 9.72
N CYS A 151 3.61 5.28 9.12
CA CYS A 151 2.74 6.27 9.76
C CYS A 151 2.05 5.64 11.00
N LYS A 152 1.41 6.46 11.83
CA LYS A 152 0.76 5.97 13.06
C LYS A 152 -0.26 4.86 12.79
N GLU A 153 -1.07 5.03 11.74
CA GLU A 153 -2.09 4.06 11.31
C GLU A 153 -1.48 2.75 10.82
N CYS A 154 -0.44 2.84 9.98
CA CYS A 154 0.27 1.66 9.48
C CYS A 154 1.01 0.92 10.60
N PHE A 155 1.61 1.65 11.53
CA PHE A 155 2.26 1.07 12.70
C PHE A 155 1.26 0.30 13.58
N MET A 156 0.11 0.91 13.92
CA MET A 156 -0.94 0.21 14.67
C MET A 156 -1.41 -1.06 13.95
N LEU A 157 -1.57 -0.98 12.63
CA LEU A 157 -1.96 -2.12 11.80
C LEU A 157 -0.91 -3.24 11.82
N LEU A 158 0.38 -2.93 11.67
CA LEU A 158 1.46 -3.92 11.70
C LEU A 158 1.53 -4.61 13.08
N VAL A 159 1.45 -3.83 14.16
CA VAL A 159 1.46 -4.36 15.53
C VAL A 159 0.28 -5.32 15.73
N TYR A 160 -0.94 -4.93 15.33
CA TYR A 160 -2.13 -5.76 15.51
C TYR A 160 -2.17 -6.97 14.56
N ALA A 161 -1.55 -6.87 13.39
CA ALA A 161 -1.33 -8.01 12.48
C ALA A 161 -0.33 -9.04 13.02
N GLY A 162 0.29 -8.77 14.18
CA GLY A 162 1.21 -9.68 14.86
C GLY A 162 2.64 -9.64 14.33
N ILE A 163 3.02 -8.59 13.60
CA ILE A 163 4.41 -8.35 13.18
C ILE A 163 5.28 -8.12 14.42
N LYS A 164 6.46 -8.75 14.45
CA LYS A 164 7.36 -8.73 15.62
C LYS A 164 8.63 -7.91 15.45
N ARG A 165 9.01 -7.62 14.22
CA ARG A 165 10.15 -6.75 13.90
C ARG A 165 9.80 -5.87 12.72
N ILE A 166 10.10 -4.58 12.81
CA ILE A 166 9.87 -3.60 11.75
C ILE A 166 11.18 -2.85 11.52
N VAL A 167 11.73 -2.99 10.32
CA VAL A 167 13.01 -2.41 9.89
C VAL A 167 12.74 -1.36 8.82
N PHE A 168 13.36 -0.18 8.97
CA PHE A 168 13.22 0.92 8.01
C PHE A 168 14.47 1.80 7.95
N ARG A 169 14.60 2.57 6.87
CA ARG A 169 15.83 3.34 6.52
C ARG A 169 15.87 4.80 6.97
N ARG A 170 14.78 5.36 7.49
CA ARG A 170 14.73 6.79 7.83
C ARG A 170 14.41 7.00 9.30
N LYS A 171 14.73 8.20 9.77
CA LYS A 171 14.40 8.60 11.13
C LYS A 171 12.90 8.60 11.37
N VAL A 172 12.49 7.90 12.42
CA VAL A 172 11.12 8.02 12.93
C VAL A 172 10.90 9.44 13.43
N VAL A 173 9.87 10.11 12.90
CA VAL A 173 9.48 11.46 13.33
C VAL A 173 8.30 11.40 14.31
N ALA A 174 7.56 10.29 14.33
CA ALA A 174 6.40 10.10 15.19
C ALA A 174 6.82 9.89 16.66
N GLU A 175 6.41 10.82 17.52
CA GLU A 175 6.61 10.74 18.97
C GLU A 175 5.86 9.54 19.59
N GLY A 176 6.49 8.86 20.54
CA GLY A 176 5.89 7.73 21.28
C GLY A 176 5.83 6.39 20.53
N MET A 177 6.16 6.32 19.23
CA MET A 177 6.13 5.06 18.48
C MET A 177 7.06 3.99 19.08
N TRP A 178 8.24 4.40 19.55
CA TRP A 178 9.21 3.52 20.21
C TRP A 178 8.68 2.93 21.52
N ASP A 179 8.03 3.75 22.35
CA ASP A 179 7.47 3.32 23.63
C ASP A 179 6.33 2.32 23.43
N VAL A 180 5.45 2.59 22.44
CA VAL A 180 4.37 1.67 22.08
C VAL A 180 4.94 0.37 21.54
N ALA A 181 5.95 0.41 20.66
CA ALA A 181 6.57 -0.80 20.14
C ALA A 181 7.15 -1.67 21.26
N LYS A 182 7.87 -1.05 22.19
CA LYS A 182 8.40 -1.73 23.38
C LYS A 182 7.30 -2.36 24.23
N ALA A 183 6.21 -1.63 24.48
CA ALA A 183 5.08 -2.13 25.26
C ALA A 183 4.39 -3.34 24.61
N TRP A 184 4.36 -3.40 23.27
CA TRP A 184 3.76 -4.50 22.51
C TRP A 184 4.75 -5.62 22.15
N GLY A 185 6.01 -5.51 22.59
CA GLY A 185 7.06 -6.48 22.28
C GLY A 185 7.36 -6.56 20.77
N VAL A 186 7.38 -5.40 20.10
CA VAL A 186 7.74 -5.25 18.70
C VAL A 186 9.10 -4.55 18.62
N GLU A 187 10.04 -5.19 17.92
CA GLU A 187 11.37 -4.64 17.69
C GLU A 187 11.32 -3.62 16.54
N LEU A 188 11.60 -2.36 16.84
CA LEU A 188 11.83 -1.34 15.81
C LEU A 188 13.33 -1.21 15.54
N VAL A 189 13.70 -1.29 14.27
CA VAL A 189 15.09 -1.16 13.84
C VAL A 189 15.19 -0.03 12.83
N GLU A 190 15.86 1.03 13.24
CA GLU A 190 16.22 2.13 12.35
C GLU A 190 17.61 1.85 11.78
N ARG A 191 17.68 1.43 10.51
CA ARG A 191 18.94 1.28 9.77
C ARG A 191 19.35 2.63 9.22
N ARG A 192 19.90 3.47 10.10
CA ARG A 192 20.58 4.71 9.72
C ARG A 192 21.99 4.37 9.34
N ASP A 193 22.27 4.48 8.05
CA ASP A 193 23.64 4.72 7.64
C ASP A 193 23.57 5.52 6.35
N MET A 194 23.81 6.85 6.43
CA MET A 194 23.70 7.73 5.26
C MET A 194 24.72 7.36 4.16
N GLU A 195 25.84 6.75 4.55
CA GLU A 195 26.84 6.21 3.63
C GLU A 195 26.33 4.91 3.01
N GLN A 196 25.76 3.99 3.80
CA GLN A 196 25.07 2.81 3.24
C GLN A 196 23.74 3.14 2.54
N ASP A 197 23.18 4.34 2.71
CA ASP A 197 22.00 4.84 2.01
C ASP A 197 22.34 5.41 0.65
N ALA A 198 23.44 6.17 0.55
CA ALA A 198 24.03 6.49 -0.74
C ALA A 198 24.41 5.19 -1.47
N ASN A 199 25.13 4.30 -0.79
CA ASN A 199 25.53 3.01 -1.34
C ASN A 199 24.32 2.13 -1.64
N GLY A 200 23.23 2.15 -0.87
CA GLY A 200 22.05 1.29 -1.09
C GLY A 200 21.16 1.79 -2.21
N ALA A 201 20.96 3.11 -2.28
CA ALA A 201 20.30 3.72 -3.43
C ALA A 201 21.13 3.55 -4.71
N GLU A 202 22.46 3.63 -4.61
CA GLU A 202 23.39 3.35 -5.70
C GLU A 202 23.39 1.88 -6.09
N ARG A 203 23.47 0.94 -5.14
CA ARG A 203 23.32 -0.50 -5.36
C ARG A 203 22.02 -0.82 -6.05
N CYS A 204 20.89 -0.25 -5.61
CA CYS A 204 19.60 -0.44 -6.30
C CYS A 204 19.63 0.10 -7.73
N ARG A 205 20.27 1.25 -7.97
CA ARG A 205 20.41 1.82 -9.32
C ARG A 205 21.32 0.97 -10.20
N GLU A 206 22.45 0.52 -9.67
CA GLU A 206 23.42 -0.32 -10.35
C GLU A 206 22.85 -1.70 -10.64
N TRP A 207 22.12 -2.29 -9.69
CA TRP A 207 21.39 -3.55 -9.88
C TRP A 207 20.40 -3.46 -11.04
N VAL A 208 19.58 -2.40 -11.06
CA VAL A 208 18.64 -2.14 -12.15
C VAL A 208 19.39 -1.93 -13.47
N ARG A 209 20.49 -1.18 -13.48
CA ARG A 209 21.33 -0.99 -14.67
C ARG A 209 21.87 -2.32 -15.20
N MET A 210 22.46 -3.15 -14.33
CA MET A 210 22.98 -4.47 -14.70
C MET A 210 21.88 -5.40 -15.22
N TRP A 211 20.69 -5.32 -14.63
CA TRP A 211 19.52 -6.07 -15.09
C TRP A 211 19.05 -5.59 -16.47
N GLU A 212 19.00 -4.28 -16.71
CA GLU A 212 18.68 -3.69 -18.02
C GLU A 212 19.73 -4.07 -19.08
N GLU A 213 21.02 -4.06 -18.73
CA GLU A 213 22.14 -4.47 -19.61
C GLU A 213 22.03 -5.95 -20.00
N LYS A 214 21.78 -6.86 -19.04
CA LYS A 214 21.56 -8.30 -19.29
C LYS A 214 20.34 -8.57 -20.18
N ARG A 215 19.30 -7.72 -20.12
CA ARG A 215 18.14 -7.82 -21.02
C ARG A 215 18.39 -7.18 -22.39
N GLY A 216 19.32 -6.23 -22.46
CA GLY A 216 19.79 -5.62 -23.70
C GLY A 216 20.71 -6.55 -24.50
N GLU A 217 21.30 -7.56 -23.86
CA GLU A 217 21.81 -8.74 -24.55
C GLU A 217 20.61 -9.58 -25.05
N PRO A 218 20.52 -9.87 -26.36
CA PRO A 218 19.33 -10.42 -26.96
C PRO A 218 19.17 -11.92 -26.65
N ASP A 219 18.81 -12.25 -25.42
CA ASP A 219 18.25 -13.56 -25.08
C ASP A 219 16.73 -13.53 -25.28
N GLY A 220 16.32 -13.57 -26.55
CA GLY A 220 15.13 -14.28 -27.06
C GLY A 220 13.77 -14.14 -26.36
N ILE A 221 13.50 -13.11 -25.55
CA ILE A 221 12.20 -12.90 -24.90
C ILE A 221 11.62 -11.56 -25.37
N ASP A 222 10.52 -11.67 -26.12
CA ASP A 222 9.80 -10.61 -26.81
C ASP A 222 9.55 -9.36 -25.94
N ALA A 223 10.07 -8.22 -26.38
CA ALA A 223 10.12 -6.93 -25.68
C ALA A 223 8.77 -6.18 -25.66
N ALA A 224 7.64 -6.88 -25.70
CA ALA A 224 6.31 -6.30 -25.86
C ALA A 224 5.49 -6.15 -24.55
N ALA A 225 5.98 -6.63 -23.40
CA ALA A 225 5.21 -6.61 -22.14
C ALA A 225 5.65 -5.55 -21.11
N ALA A 226 6.47 -4.56 -21.50
CA ALA A 226 6.89 -3.49 -20.60
C ALA A 226 5.93 -2.28 -20.67
N ILE A 227 5.38 -1.94 -19.51
CA ILE A 227 4.59 -0.72 -19.23
C ILE A 227 5.26 0.49 -19.91
N PRO A 228 4.55 1.24 -20.78
CA PRO A 228 5.20 2.24 -21.63
C PRO A 228 5.72 3.41 -20.79
N SER A 229 7.00 3.72 -20.95
CA SER A 229 7.62 4.93 -20.43
C SER A 229 6.88 6.15 -20.99
N LYS A 230 6.48 7.04 -20.08
CA LYS A 230 5.98 8.42 -20.27
C LYS A 230 5.52 8.75 -21.71
N ARG A 231 4.28 8.40 -22.07
CA ARG A 231 3.61 9.08 -23.19
C ARG A 231 3.14 10.46 -22.74
N LYS A 232 3.72 11.49 -23.36
CA LYS A 232 3.21 12.87 -23.38
C LYS A 232 1.77 12.79 -23.90
N ILE A 233 0.78 13.18 -23.11
CA ILE A 233 -0.62 13.22 -23.55
C ILE A 233 -0.74 14.39 -24.52
N GLU A 234 -0.62 14.11 -25.82
CA GLU A 234 -1.13 15.01 -26.85
C GLU A 234 -2.65 14.87 -26.90
N SER A 235 -3.34 16.02 -26.96
CA SER A 235 -4.79 16.13 -26.99
C SER A 235 -5.36 15.45 -28.23
N VAL A 236 -6.19 14.42 -28.04
CA VAL A 236 -6.91 13.76 -29.14
C VAL A 236 -8.16 14.57 -29.47
N ASP A 237 -8.25 15.01 -30.73
CA ASP A 237 -9.43 15.61 -31.35
C ASP A 237 -10.58 14.60 -31.40
N ASN A 238 -11.77 15.03 -30.96
CA ASN A 238 -12.90 14.16 -30.63
C ASN A 238 -13.94 14.10 -31.77
N SER A 239 -13.50 14.25 -33.02
CA SER A 239 -14.38 14.38 -34.19
C SER A 239 -14.77 13.05 -34.87
N GLN A 240 -14.34 11.88 -34.36
CA GLN A 240 -14.72 10.59 -34.93
C GLN A 240 -15.05 9.54 -33.86
N VAL A 241 -16.32 9.53 -33.41
CA VAL A 241 -16.92 8.33 -32.80
C VAL A 241 -18.24 8.08 -33.51
N MET A 242 -18.29 7.03 -34.32
CA MET A 242 -19.53 6.55 -34.94
C MET A 242 -20.41 5.84 -33.89
N PRO A 243 -21.75 5.98 -33.94
CA PRO A 243 -22.63 5.35 -32.98
C PRO A 243 -22.77 3.84 -33.25
N ILE A 244 -22.61 3.04 -32.20
CA ILE A 244 -22.83 1.59 -32.22
C ILE A 244 -24.31 1.34 -31.88
N ASN A 245 -25.06 0.74 -32.81
CA ASN A 245 -26.45 0.34 -32.62
C ASN A 245 -26.52 -0.89 -31.70
N VAL A 246 -27.33 -0.79 -30.64
CA VAL A 246 -27.66 -1.94 -29.78
C VAL A 246 -29.02 -2.47 -30.22
N THR A 247 -29.05 -3.66 -30.81
CA THR A 247 -30.28 -4.42 -31.06
C THR A 247 -30.65 -5.18 -29.79
N ASN A 248 -31.87 -4.91 -29.28
CA ASN A 248 -32.45 -5.68 -28.18
C ASN A 248 -32.91 -7.05 -28.70
N GLY A 249 -32.31 -8.12 -28.21
CA GLY A 249 -32.81 -9.48 -28.36
C GLY A 249 -33.72 -9.82 -27.17
N ALA A 250 -35.02 -9.97 -27.44
CA ALA A 250 -35.96 -10.63 -26.56
C ALA A 250 -35.93 -12.14 -26.84
N ALA A 251 -35.80 -12.94 -25.78
CA ALA A 251 -36.29 -14.31 -25.66
C ALA A 251 -36.48 -14.60 -24.17
#